data_AF-A0A417CMG5-F1
#
_entry.id   AF-A0A417CMG5-F1
#
_cell.length_a   1.000
_cell.length_b   1.000
_cell.length_c   1.000
_cell.angle_alpha   90.00
_cell.angle_beta   90.00
_cell.angle_gamma   90.00
#
_symmetry.space_group_name_H-M   'P 1'
#
loop_
_entity.id
_entity.type
_entity.pdbx_description
1 polymer ?
#
loop_
_entity_poly.entity_id
_entity_poly.type
_entity_poly.pdbx_seq_one_letter_code
_entity_poly.pdbx_strand_id
1 'polypeptide(L)'
;MDNQYMGALKQVERLMQSSLFGYSQTALEQLDALTVTMANQTMTDCDCIKLLELRARKYKQEKAESSLRFCVMRMQELLRLRLQTDRQKAYPSIQFTDLAFDEYTQEFLEDYPLYINHFEKRLRVLSLLAMMLFYVFFLVFFVLVCHCSFFKVFILDVLLFGGIIYYFFRFGIQRLIDMNFLELRESVDPLLAQFDQAIQTNK
;
A
#
# COMPACT_ATOMS: atom_id res chain seq x y z
N MET A 1 -22.48 3.59 -15.04
CA MET A 1 -22.48 3.41 -13.57
C MET A 1 -21.72 4.59 -13.04
N ASP A 2 -22.42 5.45 -12.31
CA ASP A 2 -21.96 6.80 -12.06
C ASP A 2 -21.12 6.82 -10.78
N ASN A 3 -20.02 7.57 -10.80
CA ASN A 3 -19.19 7.80 -9.63
C ASN A 3 -20.01 8.58 -8.59
N GLN A 4 -20.63 7.85 -7.67
CA GLN A 4 -21.64 8.37 -6.74
C GLN A 4 -21.10 9.51 -5.86
N TYR A 5 -19.80 9.49 -5.56
CA TYR A 5 -19.17 10.46 -4.65
C TYR A 5 -18.29 11.49 -5.36
N MET A 6 -17.87 11.23 -6.60
CA MET A 6 -16.97 12.11 -7.36
C MET A 6 -17.43 13.56 -7.44
N GLY A 7 -18.73 13.82 -7.56
CA GLY A 7 -19.27 15.19 -7.55
C GLY A 7 -18.99 15.92 -6.24
N ALA A 8 -19.25 15.26 -5.11
CA ALA A 8 -18.98 15.81 -3.77
C ALA A 8 -17.47 15.93 -3.50
N LEU A 9 -16.67 14.93 -3.90
CA LEU A 9 -15.22 14.96 -3.74
C LEU A 9 -14.56 16.10 -4.55
N LYS A 10 -15.04 16.36 -5.77
CA LYS A 10 -14.58 17.51 -6.57
C LYS A 10 -15.00 18.85 -5.98
N GLN A 11 -16.13 18.92 -5.27
CA GLN A 11 -16.51 20.12 -4.54
C GLN A 11 -15.54 20.39 -3.39
N VAL A 12 -15.19 19.36 -2.61
CA VAL A 12 -14.18 19.46 -1.55
C VAL A 12 -12.83 19.87 -2.12
N GLU A 13 -12.40 19.29 -3.26
CA GLU A 13 -11.18 19.68 -3.96
C GLU A 13 -11.15 21.17 -4.29
N ARG A 14 -12.22 21.70 -4.89
CA ARG A 14 -12.32 23.13 -5.23
C ARG A 14 -12.23 24.01 -4.00
N LEU A 15 -12.89 23.63 -2.90
CA LEU A 15 -12.82 24.37 -1.64
C LEU A 15 -11.39 24.35 -1.08
N MET A 16 -10.72 23.20 -1.15
CA MET A 16 -9.33 23.05 -0.72
C MET A 16 -8.33 23.84 -1.57
N GLN A 17 -8.58 24.01 -2.87
CA GLN A 17 -7.76 24.84 -3.76
C GLN A 17 -8.00 26.34 -3.54
N SER A 18 -9.23 26.73 -3.18
CA SER A 18 -9.61 28.14 -3.03
C SER A 18 -9.00 28.84 -1.80
N SER A 19 -8.49 28.07 -0.83
CA SER A 19 -7.99 28.59 0.43
C SER A 19 -6.49 28.93 0.39
N LEU A 20 -6.15 30.22 0.45
CA LEU A 20 -4.79 30.77 0.30
C LEU A 20 -3.79 30.40 1.41
N PHE A 21 -4.24 30.05 2.62
CA PHE A 21 -3.37 29.88 3.81
C PHE A 21 -3.52 28.52 4.53
N GLY A 22 -4.09 27.53 3.85
CA GLY A 22 -4.39 26.21 4.42
C GLY A 22 -5.85 25.84 4.21
N TYR A 23 -6.15 24.54 4.23
CA TYR A 23 -7.49 24.04 3.90
C TYR A 23 -8.58 24.63 4.79
N SER A 24 -9.65 25.14 4.16
CA SER A 24 -10.80 25.64 4.88
C SER A 24 -11.39 24.56 5.79
N GLN A 25 -11.75 24.92 7.01
CA GLN A 25 -12.32 23.99 7.98
C GLN A 25 -13.60 23.32 7.44
N THR A 26 -14.40 24.04 6.66
CA THR A 26 -15.58 23.51 5.97
C THR A 26 -15.24 22.40 4.97
N ALA A 27 -14.14 22.53 4.22
CA ALA A 27 -13.68 21.47 3.31
C ALA A 27 -13.23 20.22 4.07
N LEU A 28 -12.53 20.40 5.19
CA LEU A 28 -12.07 19.29 6.03
C LEU A 28 -13.25 18.56 6.68
N GLU A 29 -14.24 19.28 7.21
CA GLU A 29 -15.45 18.69 7.77
C GLU A 29 -16.26 17.92 6.72
N GLN A 30 -16.37 18.45 5.49
CA GLN A 30 -17.00 17.74 4.39
C GLN A 30 -16.22 16.48 3.97
N LEU A 31 -14.88 16.55 3.95
CA LEU A 31 -14.04 15.40 3.67
C LEU A 31 -14.19 14.31 4.74
N ASP A 32 -14.26 14.69 6.01
CA ASP A 32 -14.49 13.79 7.13
C ASP A 32 -15.87 13.12 7.05
N ALA A 33 -16.92 13.90 6.78
CA ALA A 33 -18.27 13.37 6.58
C ALA A 33 -18.33 12.37 5.41
N LEU A 34 -17.70 12.69 4.27
CA LEU A 34 -17.63 11.81 3.11
C LEU A 34 -16.84 10.52 3.39
N THR A 35 -15.78 10.61 4.19
CA THR A 35 -14.97 9.43 4.56
C THR A 35 -15.82 8.43 5.35
N VAL A 36 -16.64 8.92 6.29
CA VAL A 36 -17.54 8.09 7.09
C VAL A 36 -18.66 7.49 6.24
N THR A 37 -19.27 8.26 5.33
CA THR A 37 -20.34 7.73 4.48
C THR A 37 -19.82 6.68 3.51
N MET A 38 -18.66 6.94 2.88
CA MET A 38 -18.04 6.01 1.94
C MET A 38 -17.61 4.72 2.65
N ALA A 39 -17.11 4.77 3.89
CA ALA A 39 -16.73 3.55 4.62
C ALA A 39 -17.87 2.52 4.74
N ASN A 40 -19.12 2.97 4.77
CA ASN A 40 -20.30 2.11 4.97
C ASN A 40 -21.00 1.69 3.66
N GLN A 41 -20.49 2.10 2.50
CA GLN A 41 -21.16 1.87 1.22
C GLN A 41 -20.19 1.32 0.17
N THR A 42 -20.72 0.66 -0.85
CA THR A 42 -19.93 0.27 -2.02
C THR A 42 -19.59 1.50 -2.84
N MET A 43 -18.34 1.62 -3.29
CA MET A 43 -17.87 2.77 -4.07
C MET A 43 -17.03 2.32 -5.26
N THR A 44 -16.79 3.21 -6.21
CA THR A 44 -15.85 2.93 -7.29
C THR A 44 -14.41 3.08 -6.82
N ASP A 45 -13.48 2.38 -7.47
CA ASP A 45 -12.05 2.59 -7.26
C ASP A 45 -11.60 4.04 -7.55
N CYS A 46 -12.23 4.70 -8.52
CA CYS A 46 -12.07 6.13 -8.78
C CYS A 46 -12.46 7.00 -7.58
N ASP A 47 -13.62 6.76 -6.96
CA ASP A 47 -14.06 7.49 -5.77
C ASP A 47 -13.07 7.28 -4.60
N CYS A 48 -12.62 6.04 -4.41
CA CYS A 48 -11.67 5.67 -3.35
C CYS A 48 -10.31 6.35 -3.54
N ILE A 49 -9.75 6.28 -4.75
CA ILE A 49 -8.46 6.93 -5.08
C ILE A 49 -8.58 8.44 -4.92
N LYS A 50 -9.70 9.03 -5.33
CA LYS A 50 -9.95 10.46 -5.16
C LYS A 50 -9.98 10.86 -3.68
N LEU A 51 -10.66 10.10 -2.83
CA LEU A 51 -10.67 10.34 -1.39
C LEU A 51 -9.25 10.27 -0.80
N LEU A 52 -8.46 9.27 -1.19
CA LEU A 52 -7.08 9.10 -0.74
C LEU A 52 -6.17 10.24 -1.21
N GLU A 53 -6.36 10.75 -2.43
CA GLU A 53 -5.65 11.92 -2.95
C GLU A 53 -5.92 13.17 -2.10
N LEU A 54 -7.19 13.45 -1.79
CA LEU A 54 -7.57 14.61 -0.98
C LEU A 54 -6.97 14.53 0.44
N ARG A 55 -7.00 13.34 1.05
CA ARG A 55 -6.34 13.06 2.34
C ARG A 55 -4.82 13.19 2.24
N ALA A 56 -4.21 12.67 1.19
CA ALA A 56 -2.78 12.77 0.97
C ALA A 56 -2.33 14.24 0.87
N ARG A 57 -3.11 15.09 0.18
CA ARG A 57 -2.83 16.53 0.11
C ARG A 57 -2.95 17.23 1.46
N LYS A 58 -3.94 16.89 2.27
CA LYS A 58 -4.02 17.28 3.69
C LYS A 58 -2.72 16.96 4.42
N TYR A 59 -2.28 15.71 4.40
CA TYR A 59 -1.05 15.29 5.06
C TYR A 59 0.21 15.94 4.49
N LYS A 60 0.24 16.24 3.19
CA LYS A 60 1.34 16.99 2.56
C LYS A 60 1.45 18.41 3.14
N GLN A 61 0.33 19.11 3.35
CA GLN A 61 0.32 20.42 4.00
C GLN A 61 0.74 20.34 5.48
N GLU A 62 0.29 19.31 6.18
CA GLU A 62 0.63 19.05 7.60
C GLU A 62 2.07 18.53 7.78
N LYS A 63 2.80 18.28 6.68
CA LYS A 63 4.13 17.63 6.66
C LYS A 63 4.16 16.27 7.36
N ALA A 64 3.03 15.56 7.34
CA ALA A 64 2.88 14.22 7.89
C ALA A 64 3.30 13.17 6.85
N GLU A 65 4.61 12.94 6.72
CA GLU A 65 5.18 12.09 5.66
C GLU A 65 4.69 10.63 5.71
N SER A 66 4.57 10.03 6.90
CA SER A 66 4.10 8.65 7.07
C SER A 66 2.65 8.48 6.60
N SER A 67 1.77 9.42 6.96
CA SER A 67 0.35 9.42 6.60
C SER A 67 0.16 9.68 5.10
N LEU A 68 0.97 10.57 4.52
CA LEU A 68 1.05 10.77 3.07
C LEU A 68 1.48 9.48 2.36
N ARG A 69 2.55 8.84 2.86
CA ARG A 69 3.07 7.59 2.29
C ARG A 69 2.03 6.47 2.35
N PHE A 70 1.27 6.37 3.44
CA PHE A 70 0.14 5.45 3.53
C PHE A 70 -0.84 5.64 2.37
N CYS A 71 -1.32 6.87 2.17
CA CYS A 71 -2.31 7.18 1.14
C CYS A 71 -1.78 6.83 -0.26
N VAL A 72 -0.54 7.22 -0.56
CA VAL A 72 0.09 6.94 -1.86
C VAL A 72 0.28 5.44 -2.08
N MET A 73 0.76 4.71 -1.06
CA MET A 73 0.87 3.25 -1.17
C MET A 73 -0.50 2.62 -1.39
N ARG A 74 -1.54 3.03 -0.66
CA ARG A 74 -2.88 2.45 -0.86
C ARG A 74 -3.42 2.73 -2.27
N MET A 75 -3.24 3.94 -2.79
CA MET A 75 -3.61 4.26 -4.18
C MET A 75 -2.88 3.37 -5.18
N GLN A 76 -1.57 3.19 -5.03
CA GLN A 76 -0.77 2.32 -5.92
C GLN A 76 -1.20 0.84 -5.84
N GLU A 77 -1.63 0.37 -4.67
CA GLU A 77 -2.19 -0.97 -4.53
C GLU A 77 -3.51 -1.12 -5.29
N LEU A 78 -4.44 -0.17 -5.13
CA LEU A 78 -5.71 -0.15 -5.85
C LEU A 78 -5.50 -0.12 -7.38
N LEU A 79 -4.52 0.67 -7.85
CA LEU A 79 -4.14 0.70 -9.27
C LEU A 79 -3.65 -0.66 -9.78
N ARG A 80 -2.85 -1.38 -8.98
CA ARG A 80 -2.39 -2.74 -9.33
C ARG A 80 -3.56 -3.73 -9.36
N LEU A 81 -4.54 -3.57 -8.48
CA LEU A 81 -5.71 -4.45 -8.40
C LEU A 81 -6.63 -4.32 -9.61
N ARG A 82 -6.66 -3.17 -10.30
CA ARG A 82 -7.33 -3.06 -11.63
C ARG A 82 -6.84 -4.12 -12.61
N LEU A 83 -5.54 -4.44 -12.58
CA LEU A 83 -4.92 -5.42 -13.47
C LEU A 83 -4.96 -6.86 -12.92
N GLN A 84 -5.30 -7.05 -11.64
CA GLN A 84 -5.20 -8.31 -10.92
C GLN A 84 -6.56 -8.76 -10.39
N THR A 85 -7.45 -9.18 -11.28
CA THR A 85 -8.84 -9.58 -10.98
C THR A 85 -8.95 -10.60 -9.85
N ASP A 86 -8.03 -11.55 -9.76
CA ASP A 86 -8.03 -12.58 -8.73
C ASP A 86 -7.90 -12.01 -7.30
N ARG A 87 -7.23 -10.86 -7.18
CA ARG A 87 -6.96 -10.19 -5.91
C ARG A 87 -8.01 -9.14 -5.55
N GLN A 88 -8.87 -8.74 -6.48
CA GLN A 88 -9.95 -7.78 -6.22
C GLN A 88 -10.93 -8.27 -5.14
N LYS A 89 -11.04 -9.59 -4.95
CA LYS A 89 -11.86 -10.22 -3.89
C LYS A 89 -11.47 -9.79 -2.48
N ALA A 90 -10.27 -9.26 -2.28
CA ALA A 90 -9.84 -8.70 -1.00
C ALA A 90 -10.50 -7.35 -0.67
N TYR A 91 -11.16 -6.71 -1.64
CA TYR A 91 -11.78 -5.40 -1.51
C TYR A 91 -13.25 -5.44 -1.96
N PRO A 92 -14.14 -6.13 -1.22
CA PRO A 92 -15.53 -6.35 -1.63
C PRO A 92 -16.35 -5.05 -1.76
N SER A 93 -15.96 -4.00 -1.02
CA SER A 93 -16.62 -2.69 -1.05
C SER A 93 -16.24 -1.83 -2.26
N ILE A 94 -15.22 -2.24 -3.03
CA ILE A 94 -14.70 -1.46 -4.15
C ILE A 94 -15.09 -2.12 -5.47
N GLN A 95 -15.80 -1.37 -6.30
CA GLN A 95 -16.08 -1.73 -7.68
C GLN A 95 -14.94 -1.19 -8.55
N PHE A 96 -14.13 -2.10 -9.09
CA PHE A 96 -13.04 -1.75 -9.99
C PHE A 96 -13.60 -1.39 -11.36
N THR A 97 -13.17 -0.25 -11.89
CA THR A 97 -13.68 0.30 -13.16
C THR A 97 -12.54 0.59 -14.12
N ASP A 98 -12.83 0.52 -15.42
CA ASP A 98 -11.89 0.92 -16.49
C ASP A 98 -11.90 2.44 -16.76
N LEU A 99 -12.57 3.21 -15.90
CA LEU A 99 -12.68 4.65 -16.05
C LEU A 99 -11.31 5.31 -15.81
N ALA A 100 -10.99 6.27 -16.68
CA ALA A 100 -9.84 7.14 -16.49
C ALA A 100 -10.04 8.04 -15.26
N PHE A 101 -8.97 8.28 -14.51
CA PHE A 101 -8.97 9.26 -13.43
C PHE A 101 -9.05 10.67 -13.98
N ASP A 102 -9.53 11.62 -13.19
CA ASP A 102 -9.44 13.03 -13.57
C ASP A 102 -7.97 13.48 -13.64
N GLU A 103 -7.72 14.52 -14.45
CA GLU A 103 -6.39 15.05 -14.73
C GLU A 103 -5.62 15.40 -13.45
N TYR A 104 -6.30 15.93 -12.44
CA TYR A 104 -5.68 16.33 -11.18
C TYR A 104 -5.24 15.14 -10.31
N THR A 105 -6.03 14.06 -10.32
CA THR A 105 -5.62 12.78 -9.71
C THR A 105 -4.47 12.15 -10.48
N GLN A 106 -4.47 12.22 -11.82
CA GLN A 106 -3.39 11.66 -12.63
C GLN A 106 -2.07 12.39 -12.37
N GLU A 107 -2.08 13.71 -12.40
CA GLU A 107 -0.91 14.54 -12.08
C GLU A 107 -0.38 14.25 -10.68
N PHE A 108 -1.28 14.12 -9.68
CA PHE A 108 -0.89 13.72 -8.34
C PHE A 108 -0.20 12.35 -8.32
N LEU A 109 -0.73 11.35 -9.04
CA LEU A 109 -0.13 10.03 -9.07
C LEU A 109 1.23 10.00 -9.78
N GLU A 110 1.43 10.85 -10.80
CA GLU A 110 2.71 11.01 -11.51
C GLU A 110 3.78 11.69 -10.64
N ASP A 111 3.38 12.62 -9.78
CA ASP A 111 4.25 13.33 -8.85
C ASP A 111 4.90 12.40 -7.80
N TYR A 112 4.29 11.25 -7.50
CA TYR A 112 4.81 10.33 -6.49
C TYR A 112 5.54 9.14 -7.10
N PRO A 113 6.75 8.83 -6.60
CA PRO A 113 7.50 7.67 -7.05
C PRO A 113 6.69 6.39 -6.77
N LEU A 114 6.96 5.34 -7.57
CA LEU A 114 6.40 4.00 -7.38
C LEU A 114 6.87 3.38 -6.04
N TYR A 115 6.31 3.85 -4.92
CA TYR A 115 6.70 3.49 -3.56
C TYR A 115 6.57 2.00 -3.32
N ILE A 116 5.47 1.37 -3.75
CA ILE A 116 5.32 -0.08 -3.58
C ILE A 116 6.42 -0.82 -4.35
N ASN A 117 6.70 -0.45 -5.61
CA ASN A 117 7.76 -1.09 -6.40
C ASN A 117 9.14 -0.93 -5.74
N HIS A 118 9.46 0.29 -5.26
CA HIS A 118 10.73 0.56 -4.59
C HIS A 118 10.84 -0.19 -3.26
N PHE A 119 9.76 -0.22 -2.49
CA PHE A 119 9.70 -0.94 -1.23
C PHE A 119 9.85 -2.46 -1.44
N GLU A 120 9.14 -3.04 -2.40
CA GLU A 120 9.27 -4.44 -2.81
C GLU A 120 10.69 -4.76 -3.27
N LYS A 121 11.27 -3.94 -4.14
CA LYS A 121 12.65 -4.14 -4.63
C LYS A 121 13.64 -4.09 -3.48
N ARG A 122 13.50 -3.10 -2.58
CA ARG A 122 14.35 -2.97 -1.39
C ARG A 122 14.22 -4.18 -0.47
N LEU A 123 13.00 -4.62 -0.19
CA LEU A 123 12.73 -5.82 0.61
C LEU A 123 13.39 -7.06 -0.02
N ARG A 124 13.19 -7.29 -1.32
CA ARG A 124 13.81 -8.42 -2.04
C ARG A 124 15.33 -8.42 -1.91
N VAL A 125 15.97 -7.27 -2.13
CA VAL A 125 17.43 -7.14 -2.05
C VAL A 125 17.92 -7.39 -0.62
N LEU A 126 17.31 -6.75 0.38
CA LEU A 126 17.70 -6.93 1.79
C LEU A 126 17.49 -8.37 2.27
N SER A 127 16.37 -8.99 1.90
CA SER A 127 16.09 -10.38 2.24
C SER A 127 17.05 -11.34 1.56
N LEU A 128 17.40 -11.14 0.29
CA LEU A 128 18.42 -11.95 -0.39
C LEU A 128 19.79 -11.80 0.27
N LEU A 129 20.18 -10.58 0.63
CA LEU A 129 21.45 -10.31 1.31
C LEU A 129 21.49 -11.05 2.67
N ALA A 130 20.44 -10.93 3.47
CA ALA A 130 20.33 -11.63 4.75
C ALA A 130 20.40 -13.15 4.57
N MET A 131 19.66 -13.70 3.61
CA MET A 131 19.66 -15.13 3.31
C MET A 131 21.02 -15.63 2.82
N MET A 132 21.74 -14.84 2.02
CA MET A 132 23.09 -15.14 1.59
C MET A 132 24.06 -15.18 2.79
N LEU A 133 23.95 -14.22 3.72
CA LEU A 133 24.76 -14.22 4.94
C LEU A 133 24.47 -15.45 5.82
N PHE A 134 23.19 -15.81 5.99
CA PHE A 134 22.81 -17.03 6.72
C PHE A 134 23.32 -18.29 6.04
N TYR A 135 23.23 -18.37 4.71
CA TYR A 135 23.75 -19.49 3.93
C TYR A 135 25.26 -19.67 4.15
N VAL A 136 26.04 -18.59 4.01
CA VAL A 136 27.51 -18.63 4.21
C VAL A 136 27.84 -19.00 5.66
N PHE A 137 27.13 -18.42 6.63
CA PHE A 137 27.32 -18.73 8.05
C PHE A 137 27.07 -20.21 8.35
N PHE A 138 25.97 -20.78 7.83
CA PHE A 138 25.60 -22.17 8.04
C PHE A 138 26.64 -23.11 7.42
N LEU A 139 27.06 -22.84 6.18
CA LEU A 139 28.09 -23.59 5.49
C LEU A 139 29.41 -23.62 6.29
N VAL A 140 29.87 -22.44 6.74
CA VAL A 140 31.11 -22.32 7.53
C VAL A 140 30.99 -23.04 8.87
N PHE A 141 29.86 -22.89 9.57
CA PHE A 141 29.61 -23.53 10.85
C PHE A 141 29.67 -25.06 10.74
N PHE A 142 28.94 -25.66 9.80
CA PHE A 142 28.91 -27.12 9.68
C PHE A 142 30.24 -27.72 9.20
N VAL A 143 30.96 -27.02 8.32
CA VAL A 143 32.24 -27.52 7.78
C VAL A 143 33.37 -27.36 8.78
N LEU A 144 33.50 -26.18 9.41
CA LEU A 144 34.64 -25.90 10.30
C LEU A 144 34.40 -26.35 11.74
N VAL A 145 33.18 -26.17 12.27
CA VAL A 145 32.87 -26.46 13.69
C VAL A 145 32.39 -27.90 13.85
N CYS A 146 31.45 -28.33 13.00
CA CYS A 146 30.91 -29.70 13.07
C CYS A 146 31.73 -30.72 12.27
N HIS A 147 32.81 -30.29 11.59
CA HIS A 147 33.69 -31.14 10.78
C HIS A 147 32.95 -32.02 9.75
N CYS A 148 31.82 -31.54 9.24
CA CYS A 148 31.05 -32.25 8.23
C CYS A 148 31.70 -32.11 6.85
N SER A 149 31.49 -33.09 5.98
CA SER A 149 31.97 -33.03 4.60
C SER A 149 31.32 -31.86 3.86
N PHE A 150 32.15 -30.98 3.29
CA PHE A 150 31.73 -29.81 2.53
C PHE A 150 30.63 -30.14 1.50
N PHE A 151 30.84 -31.19 0.70
CA PHE A 151 29.92 -31.54 -0.38
C PHE A 151 28.53 -31.95 0.14
N LYS A 152 28.47 -32.66 1.27
CA LYS A 152 27.20 -33.07 1.89
C LYS A 152 26.41 -31.87 2.41
N VAL A 153 27.09 -30.97 3.12
CA VAL A 153 26.49 -29.75 3.67
C VAL A 153 26.04 -28.82 2.54
N PHE A 154 26.88 -28.64 1.51
CA PHE A 154 26.57 -27.79 0.37
C PHE A 154 25.29 -28.22 -0.35
N ILE A 155 25.13 -29.51 -0.67
CA ILE A 155 23.91 -30.01 -1.32
C ILE A 155 22.69 -29.80 -0.42
N LEU A 156 22.81 -30.11 0.88
CA LEU A 156 21.74 -29.93 1.85
C LEU A 156 21.31 -28.46 1.93
N ASP A 157 22.27 -27.54 2.01
CA ASP A 157 22.01 -26.10 2.11
C ASP A 157 21.36 -25.56 0.84
N VAL A 158 21.81 -25.98 -0.35
CA VAL A 158 21.18 -25.55 -1.61
C VAL A 158 19.72 -25.98 -1.66
N LEU A 159 19.38 -27.21 -1.25
CA LEU A 159 18.01 -27.69 -1.22
C LEU A 159 17.16 -26.94 -0.18
N LEU A 160 17.70 -26.78 1.03
CA LEU A 160 17.01 -26.12 2.15
C LEU A 160 16.77 -24.63 1.87
N PHE A 161 17.83 -23.88 1.55
CA PHE A 161 17.72 -22.45 1.26
C PHE A 161 17.00 -22.18 -0.05
N GLY A 162 17.11 -23.05 -1.06
CA GLY A 162 16.30 -22.96 -2.27
C GLY A 162 14.80 -23.01 -1.98
N GLY A 163 14.38 -23.94 -1.11
CA GLY A 163 13.00 -24.04 -0.63
C GLY A 163 12.55 -22.80 0.15
N ILE A 164 13.38 -22.31 1.08
CA ILE A 164 13.07 -21.12 1.88
C ILE A 164 12.96 -19.88 0.99
N ILE A 165 13.87 -19.68 0.04
CA ILE A 165 13.83 -18.57 -0.92
C ILE A 165 12.52 -18.63 -1.71
N TYR A 166 12.19 -19.78 -2.29
CA TYR A 166 10.94 -19.93 -3.04
C TYR A 166 9.71 -19.55 -2.20
N TYR A 167 9.62 -20.09 -0.98
CA TYR A 167 8.50 -19.81 -0.07
C TYR A 167 8.44 -18.32 0.32
N PHE A 168 9.57 -17.72 0.68
CA PHE A 168 9.67 -16.33 1.09
C PHE A 168 9.26 -15.37 -0.05
N PHE A 169 9.74 -15.61 -1.27
CA PHE A 169 9.37 -14.78 -2.41
C PHE A 169 7.90 -14.96 -2.81
N ARG A 170 7.34 -16.15 -2.64
CA ARG A 170 5.94 -16.43 -2.98
C ARG A 170 4.96 -15.85 -1.97
N PHE A 171 5.25 -15.94 -0.67
CA PHE A 171 4.31 -15.60 0.40
C PHE A 171 4.83 -14.54 1.38
N GLY A 172 6.13 -14.55 1.68
CA GLY A 172 6.74 -13.67 2.69
C GLY A 172 6.73 -12.18 2.31
N ILE A 173 7.01 -11.86 1.05
CA ILE A 173 7.06 -10.46 0.58
C ILE A 173 5.70 -9.77 0.76
N GLN A 174 4.61 -10.42 0.32
CA GLN A 174 3.27 -9.84 0.47
C GLN A 174 2.96 -9.57 1.93
N ARG A 175 3.25 -10.53 2.81
CA ARG A 175 3.05 -10.38 4.25
C ARG A 175 3.83 -9.18 4.83
N LEU A 176 5.07 -8.94 4.37
CA LEU A 176 5.86 -7.79 4.81
C LEU A 176 5.28 -6.45 4.31
N ILE A 177 4.70 -6.43 3.11
CA ILE A 177 3.98 -5.27 2.60
C ILE A 177 2.75 -5.00 3.46
N ASP A 178 1.96 -6.04 3.77
CA ASP A 178 0.77 -5.93 4.60
C ASP A 178 1.12 -5.43 6.02
N MET A 179 2.23 -5.90 6.61
CA MET A 179 2.73 -5.38 7.90
C MET A 179 3.13 -3.90 7.80
N ASN A 180 3.81 -3.49 6.74
CA ASN A 180 4.15 -2.08 6.53
C ASN A 180 2.89 -1.22 6.32
N PHE A 181 1.82 -1.75 5.72
CA PHE A 181 0.53 -1.06 5.66
C PHE A 181 -0.08 -0.87 7.05
N LEU A 182 -0.04 -1.90 7.91
CA LEU A 182 -0.53 -1.81 9.29
C LEU A 182 0.24 -0.76 10.10
N GLU A 183 1.57 -0.75 10.01
CA GLU A 183 2.41 0.23 10.69
C GLU A 183 2.12 1.65 10.20
N LEU A 184 2.06 1.85 8.88
CA LEU A 184 1.74 3.17 8.30
C LEU A 184 0.33 3.63 8.65
N ARG A 185 -0.62 2.71 8.81
CA ARG A 185 -2.00 3.05 9.16
C ARG A 185 -2.13 3.64 10.56
N GLU A 186 -1.25 3.29 11.50
CA GLU A 186 -1.22 3.91 12.84
C GLU A 186 -0.89 5.41 12.77
N SER A 187 -0.25 5.87 11.69
CA SER A 187 0.10 7.28 11.48
C SER A 187 -1.02 8.12 10.87
N VAL A 188 -2.14 7.50 10.50
CA VAL A 188 -3.24 8.14 9.77
C VAL A 188 -4.35 8.53 10.74
N ASP A 189 -5.16 9.53 10.37
CA ASP A 189 -6.30 9.90 11.22
C ASP A 189 -7.29 8.73 11.41
N PRO A 190 -7.99 8.66 12.57
CA PRO A 190 -8.86 7.53 12.90
C PRO A 190 -9.97 7.28 11.87
N LEU A 191 -10.45 8.33 11.19
CA LEU A 191 -11.51 8.21 10.18
C LEU A 191 -11.01 7.50 8.93
N LEU A 192 -9.86 7.92 8.40
CA LEU A 192 -9.25 7.27 7.25
C LEU A 192 -8.73 5.87 7.60
N ALA A 193 -8.25 5.67 8.83
CA ALA A 193 -7.96 4.33 9.33
C ALA A 193 -9.24 3.47 9.31
N GLN A 194 -10.35 3.89 9.90
CA GLN A 194 -11.61 3.12 9.88
C GLN A 194 -12.09 2.81 8.45
N PHE A 195 -12.02 3.81 7.56
CA PHE A 195 -12.32 3.64 6.14
C PHE A 195 -11.47 2.52 5.51
N ASP A 196 -10.15 2.51 5.76
CA ASP A 196 -9.25 1.48 5.24
C ASP A 196 -9.58 0.06 5.73
N GLN A 197 -10.07 -0.09 6.97
CA GLN A 197 -10.59 -1.39 7.43
C GLN A 197 -11.85 -1.76 6.65
N ALA A 198 -12.79 -0.82 6.56
CA ALA A 198 -14.11 -1.07 6.00
C ALA A 198 -14.06 -1.47 4.51
N ILE A 199 -13.11 -0.93 3.73
CA ILE A 199 -12.93 -1.34 2.33
C ILE A 199 -12.41 -2.79 2.17
N GLN A 200 -11.77 -3.35 3.19
CA GLN A 200 -11.21 -4.71 3.19
C GLN A 200 -12.12 -5.74 3.87
N THR A 201 -12.93 -5.33 4.86
CA THR A 201 -13.67 -6.26 5.72
C THR A 201 -15.14 -6.43 5.38
N ASN A 202 -15.73 -5.54 4.57
CA ASN A 202 -17.19 -5.50 4.48
C ASN A 202 -17.79 -6.79 3.89
N LYS A 203 -18.61 -7.43 4.73
CA LYS A 203 -19.52 -8.54 4.43
C LYS A 203 -20.94 -8.02 4.56
#